data_AF-A0A061D6E8-F1
#
_entry.id   AF-A0A061D6E8-F1
#
_cell.length_a   1.000
_cell.length_b   1.000
_cell.length_c   1.000
_cell.angle_alpha   90.00
_cell.angle_beta   90.00
_cell.angle_gamma   90.00
#
_symmetry.space_group_name_H-M   'P 1'
#
loop_
_entity.id
_entity.type
_entity.pdbx_description
1 polymer ?
#
loop_
_entity_poly.entity_id
_entity_poly.type
_entity_poly.pdbx_seq_one_letter_code
_entity_poly.pdbx_strand_id
1 'polypeptide(L)'
;MAVSAAENEQTYQAVSDYTGCNGHAKHDEDGNEGMLMDISEMKATLKDIREMMESLKDMREMKATLKDMREMMKSLNDKKETKEIAETMKSLLDLLQRGALHKEVVAPCVLKTPHSDGGTGTSPSGGGQQQLCSAPPQSQHASSQAQSVNIPETCVVKKSPNLTAHQQVVYNSLIYVPRNFKEAVDWLIAVRGDDGMKHLKALGAALYDFYAHMSGRFTEVSDLDKVIRVSREFLEQEKLKKRRSVKRILIKLNDRLRKTPDQLAKDIGSADDTEKEKYLQTKGLTADTIAEKLCCVVDACAEFLGRIKNRSHYKSAYSPQATSDASFSAHPETGVVIFVGIAPMLCASILALEMASFRAVLRLPPFIAYKRMQELIQALGYVEPECRAGMTASYVVDALGDFESETTDFIYRLAGFWAFY
;
A
#
# COMPACT_ATOMS: atom_id res chain seq x y z
N MET A 1 7.94 31.73 -40.58
CA MET A 1 7.26 33.02 -40.40
C MET A 1 7.37 33.38 -38.93
N ALA A 2 8.26 34.31 -38.60
CA ALA A 2 8.49 34.82 -37.26
C ALA A 2 7.69 36.12 -37.10
N VAL A 3 7.00 36.29 -35.97
CA VAL A 3 6.53 37.60 -35.50
C VAL A 3 6.79 37.68 -34.00
N SER A 4 7.74 38.53 -33.66
CA SER A 4 8.08 39.06 -32.34
C SER A 4 7.09 40.15 -31.93
N ALA A 5 6.78 40.26 -30.63
CA ALA A 5 6.27 41.48 -30.04
C ALA A 5 6.89 41.64 -28.64
N ALA A 6 7.75 42.64 -28.54
CA ALA A 6 8.32 43.19 -27.31
C ALA A 6 7.53 44.44 -26.89
N GLU A 7 7.94 44.99 -25.74
CA GLU A 7 7.69 46.36 -25.24
C GLU A 7 6.43 46.59 -24.39
N ASN A 8 6.65 46.79 -23.09
CA ASN A 8 6.19 48.01 -22.42
C ASN A 8 6.99 48.24 -21.12
N GLU A 9 7.97 49.15 -21.19
CA GLU A 9 8.72 49.68 -20.06
C GLU A 9 8.88 51.20 -20.30
N GLN A 10 8.96 51.99 -19.21
CA GLN A 10 8.88 53.46 -19.10
C GLN A 10 7.43 53.95 -18.85
N THR A 11 7.11 54.79 -17.86
CA THR A 11 7.77 56.04 -17.49
C THR A 11 7.15 56.52 -16.17
N TYR A 12 7.90 56.89 -15.13
CA TYR A 12 7.48 57.93 -14.15
C TYR A 12 8.71 58.47 -13.43
N GLN A 13 9.21 59.60 -13.93
CA GLN A 13 10.17 60.47 -13.26
C GLN A 13 9.48 61.81 -12.98
N ALA A 14 9.63 62.26 -11.73
CA ALA A 14 9.71 63.64 -11.23
C ALA A 14 8.70 64.70 -11.72
N VAL A 15 7.92 65.22 -10.75
CA VAL A 15 7.57 66.65 -10.69
C VAL A 15 7.79 67.13 -9.26
N SER A 16 8.75 68.05 -9.11
CA SER A 16 9.00 68.88 -7.94
C SER A 16 8.15 70.15 -8.00
N ASP A 17 8.07 70.80 -6.84
CA ASP A 17 7.79 72.22 -6.61
C ASP A 17 6.33 72.69 -6.63
N TYR A 18 5.78 72.87 -5.42
CA TYR A 18 4.99 74.06 -5.12
C TYR A 18 5.15 74.47 -3.65
N THR A 19 5.61 75.70 -3.46
CA THR A 19 5.84 76.40 -2.21
C THR A 19 4.57 76.98 -1.60
N GLY A 20 4.47 76.91 -0.27
CA GLY A 20 4.01 78.03 0.57
C GLY A 20 2.54 78.04 1.03
N CYS A 21 2.32 77.80 2.32
CA CYS A 21 1.79 78.83 3.24
C CYS A 21 1.79 78.36 4.70
N ASN A 22 2.33 79.22 5.56
CA ASN A 22 2.43 79.12 7.01
C ASN A 22 1.06 79.13 7.69
N GLY A 23 0.88 78.26 8.68
CA GLY A 23 -0.18 78.35 9.68
C GLY A 23 0.27 77.64 10.97
N HIS A 24 0.60 78.44 12.00
CA HIS A 24 0.98 77.97 13.33
C HIS A 24 -0.08 77.05 13.95
N ALA A 25 0.33 75.85 14.36
CA ALA A 25 -0.35 75.07 15.40
C ALA A 25 0.70 74.33 16.24
N LYS A 26 0.48 74.36 17.55
CA LYS A 26 1.34 73.83 18.61
C LYS A 26 1.73 72.36 18.35
N HIS A 27 3.02 72.06 18.46
CA HIS A 27 3.54 70.70 18.49
C HIS A 27 3.34 70.11 19.88
N ASP A 28 2.44 69.12 19.98
CA ASP A 28 2.47 68.10 21.02
C ASP A 28 3.52 67.05 20.59
N GLU A 29 4.63 66.95 21.32
CA GLU A 29 5.73 66.00 21.07
C GLU A 29 5.45 64.58 21.62
N ASP A 30 4.27 64.01 21.36
CA ASP A 30 3.94 62.63 21.76
C ASP A 30 3.48 61.74 20.60
N GLY A 31 3.54 62.23 19.35
CA GLY A 31 3.01 61.52 18.17
C GLY A 31 4.03 60.68 17.37
N ASN A 32 5.32 60.70 17.70
CA ASN A 32 6.37 60.16 16.82
C ASN A 32 6.75 58.69 17.12
N GLU A 33 6.35 58.15 18.27
CA GLU A 33 6.71 56.78 18.66
C GLU A 33 5.89 55.71 17.89
N GLY A 34 4.64 56.05 17.51
CA GLY A 34 3.77 55.16 16.73
C GLY A 34 4.25 54.88 15.31
N MET A 35 4.72 55.91 14.58
CA MET A 35 5.23 55.73 13.20
C MET A 35 6.52 54.90 13.13
N LEU A 36 7.34 54.94 14.18
CA LEU A 36 8.59 54.17 14.24
C LEU A 36 8.32 52.67 14.42
N MET A 37 7.25 52.30 15.14
CA MET A 37 6.84 50.91 15.33
C MET A 37 6.40 50.27 13.99
N ASP A 38 5.60 50.98 13.21
CA ASP A 38 5.11 50.51 11.90
C ASP A 38 6.25 50.26 10.90
N ILE A 39 7.30 51.10 10.91
CA ILE A 39 8.47 50.91 10.04
C ILE A 39 9.26 49.65 10.44
N SER A 40 9.34 49.33 11.72
CA SER A 40 10.04 48.15 12.21
C SER A 40 9.33 46.85 11.84
N GLU A 41 8.00 46.82 11.93
CA GLU A 41 7.16 45.67 11.55
C GLU A 41 7.17 45.45 10.03
N MET A 42 7.17 46.54 9.25
CA MET A 42 7.32 46.47 7.79
C MET A 42 8.68 45.93 7.35
N LYS A 43 9.75 46.22 8.10
CA LYS A 43 11.08 45.62 7.83
C LYS A 43 11.13 44.13 8.14
N ALA A 44 10.45 43.68 9.21
CA ALA A 44 10.36 42.27 9.56
C ALA A 44 9.61 41.48 8.46
N THR A 45 8.45 41.97 8.02
CA THR A 45 7.67 41.34 6.95
C THR A 45 8.43 41.26 5.62
N LEU A 46 9.19 42.30 5.25
CA LEU A 46 10.03 42.27 4.04
C LEU A 46 11.19 41.26 4.13
N LYS A 47 11.73 41.02 5.33
CA LYS A 47 12.75 40.00 5.56
C LYS A 47 12.16 38.60 5.35
N ASP A 48 10.98 38.34 5.90
CA ASP A 48 10.29 37.05 5.76
C ASP A 48 9.92 36.74 4.30
N ILE A 49 9.47 37.76 3.55
CA ILE A 49 9.18 37.62 2.11
C ILE A 49 10.46 37.26 1.32
N ARG A 50 11.60 37.86 1.67
CA ARG A 50 12.88 37.54 1.04
C ARG A 50 13.30 36.09 1.31
N GLU A 51 13.19 35.62 2.55
CA GLU A 51 13.52 34.24 2.92
C GLU A 51 12.59 33.23 2.21
N MET A 52 11.30 33.56 2.07
CA MET A 52 10.35 32.76 1.30
C MET A 52 10.72 32.68 -0.19
N MET A 53 11.19 33.77 -0.80
CA MET A 53 11.63 33.77 -2.20
C MET A 53 12.87 32.89 -2.42
N GLU A 54 13.84 32.89 -1.49
CA GLU A 54 15.01 32.01 -1.60
C GLU A 54 14.61 30.53 -1.46
N SER A 55 13.69 30.20 -0.55
CA SER A 55 13.14 28.84 -0.44
C SER A 55 12.41 28.37 -1.71
N LEU A 56 11.71 29.28 -2.42
CA LEU A 56 11.08 28.96 -3.70
C LEU A 56 12.09 28.72 -4.81
N LYS A 57 13.24 29.40 -4.78
CA LYS A 57 14.34 29.19 -5.72
C LYS A 57 14.97 27.81 -5.52
N ASP A 58 15.25 27.43 -4.28
CA ASP A 58 15.73 26.07 -3.94
C ASP A 58 14.73 24.99 -4.41
N MET A 59 13.44 25.26 -4.30
CA MET A 59 12.40 24.34 -4.76
C MET A 59 12.38 24.18 -6.29
N ARG A 60 12.67 25.24 -7.05
CA ARG A 60 12.82 25.16 -8.51
C ARG A 60 14.07 24.37 -8.90
N GLU A 61 15.18 24.55 -8.23
CA GLU A 61 16.41 23.77 -8.44
C GLU A 61 16.21 22.28 -8.11
N MET A 62 15.48 21.98 -7.03
CA MET A 62 15.08 20.61 -6.68
C MET A 62 14.16 19.99 -7.74
N LYS A 63 13.27 20.79 -8.36
CA LYS A 63 12.40 20.31 -9.45
C LYS A 63 13.20 19.99 -10.72
N ALA A 64 14.25 20.76 -11.03
CA ALA A 64 15.15 20.49 -12.14
C ALA A 64 15.91 19.17 -11.92
N THR A 65 16.52 18.98 -10.74
CA THR A 65 17.23 17.73 -10.40
C THR A 65 16.32 16.50 -10.43
N LEU A 66 15.05 16.61 -10.00
CA LEU A 66 14.08 15.51 -10.13
C LEU A 66 13.72 15.18 -11.58
N LYS A 67 13.69 16.18 -12.46
CA LYS A 67 13.47 15.98 -13.90
C LYS A 67 14.66 15.21 -14.50
N ASP A 68 15.88 15.60 -14.16
CA ASP A 68 17.10 14.94 -14.64
C ASP A 68 17.19 13.49 -14.14
N MET A 69 16.83 13.24 -12.88
CA MET A 69 16.76 11.87 -12.34
C MET A 69 15.72 11.01 -13.06
N ARG A 70 14.57 11.59 -13.44
CA ARG A 70 13.54 10.87 -14.22
C ARG A 70 14.06 10.52 -15.61
N GLU A 71 14.74 11.43 -16.29
CA GLU A 71 15.35 11.18 -17.60
C GLU A 71 16.46 10.13 -17.51
N MET A 72 17.29 10.17 -16.45
CA MET A 72 18.30 9.14 -16.18
C MET A 72 17.68 7.77 -15.94
N MET A 73 16.61 7.67 -15.15
CA MET A 73 15.90 6.40 -14.93
C MET A 73 15.31 5.85 -16.22
N LYS A 74 14.76 6.71 -17.09
CA LYS A 74 14.26 6.30 -18.40
C LYS A 74 15.37 5.70 -19.27
N SER A 75 16.53 6.35 -19.33
CA SER A 75 17.70 5.83 -20.07
C SER A 75 18.23 4.50 -19.52
N LEU A 76 18.16 4.29 -18.20
CA LEU A 76 18.54 3.01 -17.59
C LEU A 76 17.55 1.89 -17.95
N ASN A 77 16.26 2.20 -18.05
CA ASN A 77 15.25 1.23 -18.48
C ASN A 77 15.49 0.81 -19.94
N ASP A 78 15.73 1.78 -20.84
CA ASP A 78 16.06 1.50 -22.24
C ASP A 78 17.35 0.64 -22.36
N LYS A 79 18.34 0.86 -21.48
CA LYS A 79 19.56 0.04 -21.41
C LYS A 79 19.31 -1.38 -20.92
N LYS A 80 18.35 -1.58 -20.02
CA LYS A 80 17.98 -2.92 -19.53
C LYS A 80 17.26 -3.71 -20.63
N GLU A 81 16.30 -3.09 -21.31
CA GLU A 81 15.60 -3.69 -22.46
C GLU A 81 16.56 -4.06 -23.59
N THR A 82 17.51 -3.17 -23.93
CA THR A 82 18.51 -3.47 -24.97
C THR A 82 19.47 -4.59 -24.57
N LYS A 83 19.80 -4.72 -23.27
CA LYS A 83 20.59 -5.85 -22.76
C LYS A 83 19.82 -7.17 -22.87
N GLU A 84 18.55 -7.19 -22.49
CA GLU A 84 17.69 -8.38 -22.61
C GLU A 84 17.52 -8.81 -24.08
N ILE A 85 17.33 -7.86 -25.01
CA ILE A 85 17.31 -8.13 -26.46
C ILE A 85 18.65 -8.72 -26.93
N ALA A 86 19.78 -8.15 -26.50
CA ALA A 86 21.10 -8.64 -26.87
C ALA A 86 21.39 -10.06 -26.35
N GLU A 87 20.97 -10.40 -25.13
CA GLU A 87 21.07 -11.74 -24.57
C GLU A 87 20.17 -12.74 -25.31
N THR A 88 18.96 -12.32 -25.69
CA THR A 88 18.03 -13.12 -26.50
C THR A 88 18.60 -13.38 -27.89
N MET A 89 19.14 -12.35 -28.55
CA MET A 89 19.82 -12.47 -29.84
C MET A 89 21.03 -13.40 -29.75
N LYS A 90 21.83 -13.32 -28.68
CA LYS A 90 22.97 -14.21 -28.47
C LYS A 90 22.54 -15.67 -28.31
N SER A 91 21.47 -15.93 -27.55
CA SER A 91 20.91 -17.28 -27.39
C SER A 91 20.40 -17.87 -28.72
N LEU A 92 19.72 -17.04 -29.53
CA LEU A 92 19.29 -17.43 -30.88
C LEU A 92 20.47 -17.73 -31.81
N LEU A 93 21.55 -16.95 -31.74
CA LEU A 93 22.76 -17.15 -32.53
C LEU A 93 23.48 -18.46 -32.14
N ASP A 94 23.53 -18.77 -30.84
CA ASP A 94 24.07 -20.03 -30.32
C ASP A 94 23.26 -21.25 -30.81
N LEU A 95 21.92 -21.14 -30.84
CA LEU A 95 21.03 -22.20 -31.36
C LEU A 95 21.23 -22.44 -32.86
N LEU A 96 21.40 -21.37 -33.65
CA LEU A 96 21.69 -21.45 -35.08
C LEU A 96 23.05 -22.09 -35.35
N GLN A 97 24.08 -21.70 -34.58
CA GLN A 97 25.44 -22.24 -34.72
C GLN A 97 25.53 -23.72 -34.31
N ARG A 98 24.71 -24.17 -33.36
CA ARG A 98 24.64 -25.60 -32.96
C ARG A 98 23.91 -26.49 -33.95
N GLY A 99 23.42 -25.96 -35.08
CA GLY A 99 22.72 -26.74 -36.10
C GLY A 99 21.34 -27.27 -35.68
N ALA A 100 20.80 -26.79 -34.54
CA ALA A 100 19.55 -27.29 -33.96
C ALA A 100 18.29 -26.89 -34.75
N LEU A 101 18.40 -25.99 -35.72
CA LEU A 101 17.28 -25.52 -36.55
C LEU A 101 17.16 -26.19 -37.92
N HIS A 102 18.06 -27.13 -38.26
CA HIS A 102 17.95 -27.89 -39.50
C HIS A 102 17.20 -29.22 -39.27
N LYS A 103 15.86 -29.15 -39.13
CA LYS A 103 14.92 -30.12 -39.75
C LYS A 103 13.41 -29.95 -39.47
N GLU A 104 12.96 -29.17 -38.47
CA GLU A 104 11.51 -29.19 -38.10
C GLU A 104 10.72 -27.89 -38.29
N VAL A 105 11.31 -26.78 -38.74
CA VAL A 105 10.56 -25.50 -38.85
C VAL A 105 10.08 -25.15 -40.27
N VAL A 106 10.28 -26.04 -41.26
CA VAL A 106 9.70 -25.86 -42.60
C VAL A 106 8.66 -26.95 -42.87
N ALA A 107 7.56 -26.91 -42.13
CA ALA A 107 6.29 -27.49 -42.55
C ALA A 107 5.29 -26.33 -42.75
N PRO A 108 4.72 -26.14 -43.95
CA PRO A 108 3.71 -25.11 -44.17
C PRO A 108 2.45 -25.45 -43.36
N CYS A 109 1.96 -24.51 -42.56
CA CYS A 109 0.69 -24.63 -41.87
C CYS A 109 -0.46 -24.78 -42.89
N VAL A 110 -0.86 -26.02 -43.16
CA VAL A 110 -2.10 -26.33 -43.87
C VAL A 110 -3.24 -26.33 -42.86
N LEU A 111 -4.10 -25.32 -42.98
CA LEU A 111 -5.43 -25.27 -42.37
C LEU A 111 -6.23 -26.52 -42.79
N LYS A 112 -6.54 -27.40 -41.84
CA LYS A 112 -7.56 -28.44 -42.00
C LYS A 112 -8.82 -28.04 -41.26
N THR A 113 -9.90 -27.89 -42.02
CA THR A 113 -11.29 -27.80 -41.55
C THR A 113 -11.74 -29.14 -40.95
N PRO A 114 -12.72 -29.14 -40.02
CA PRO A 114 -13.23 -30.35 -39.40
C PRO A 114 -14.38 -30.94 -40.24
N HIS A 115 -14.33 -32.24 -40.52
CA HIS A 115 -15.53 -33.01 -40.78
C HIS A 115 -15.44 -34.43 -40.20
N SER A 116 -16.62 -35.03 -40.14
CA SER A 116 -17.14 -35.96 -39.14
C SER A 116 -16.89 -37.44 -39.43
N ASP A 117 -17.40 -38.25 -38.51
CA ASP A 117 -17.62 -39.70 -38.55
C ASP A 117 -16.49 -40.49 -37.87
N GLY A 118 -16.72 -41.34 -36.88
CA GLY A 118 -17.86 -42.23 -36.66
C GLY A 118 -17.35 -43.67 -36.77
N GLY A 119 -17.44 -44.48 -35.71
CA GLY A 119 -17.12 -45.92 -35.74
C GLY A 119 -16.36 -46.38 -34.49
N THR A 120 -17.04 -46.86 -33.44
CA THR A 120 -17.35 -48.28 -33.14
C THR A 120 -16.21 -49.29 -33.36
N GLY A 121 -15.86 -50.05 -32.31
CA GLY A 121 -15.21 -51.36 -32.49
C GLY A 121 -14.18 -51.79 -31.43
N THR A 122 -14.67 -52.39 -30.34
CA THR A 122 -14.15 -53.62 -29.69
C THR A 122 -12.73 -53.69 -29.08
N SER A 123 -12.73 -53.94 -27.76
CA SER A 123 -11.67 -54.54 -26.93
C SER A 123 -11.27 -55.97 -27.36
N PRO A 124 -10.18 -56.55 -26.82
CA PRO A 124 -10.37 -57.36 -25.60
C PRO A 124 -9.18 -57.44 -24.60
N SER A 125 -9.57 -57.71 -23.34
CA SER A 125 -9.01 -58.70 -22.40
C SER A 125 -7.69 -58.47 -21.62
N GLY A 126 -7.78 -58.81 -20.32
CA GLY A 126 -6.71 -59.08 -19.35
C GLY A 126 -6.76 -58.08 -18.18
N GLY A 127 -7.17 -58.39 -16.95
CA GLY A 127 -7.19 -59.63 -16.18
C GLY A 127 -6.36 -59.40 -14.90
N GLY A 128 -6.98 -59.41 -13.72
CA GLY A 128 -6.24 -59.33 -12.45
C GLY A 128 -7.05 -58.83 -11.26
N GLN A 129 -7.52 -59.77 -10.44
CA GLN A 129 -8.22 -59.59 -9.17
C GLN A 129 -7.33 -59.04 -8.04
N GLN A 130 -7.95 -58.35 -7.07
CA GLN A 130 -7.80 -58.43 -5.59
C GLN A 130 -8.31 -57.10 -5.00
N GLN A 131 -9.57 -56.99 -4.56
CA GLN A 131 -10.11 -57.41 -3.25
C GLN A 131 -9.29 -56.89 -2.06
N LEU A 132 -9.72 -55.77 -1.48
CA LEU A 132 -9.59 -55.46 -0.06
C LEU A 132 -10.68 -54.44 0.33
N CYS A 133 -11.65 -54.92 1.10
CA CYS A 133 -12.64 -54.12 1.78
C CYS A 133 -12.01 -53.40 2.97
N SER A 134 -12.31 -52.12 3.17
CA SER A 134 -12.40 -51.49 4.51
C SER A 134 -13.16 -50.17 4.40
N ALA A 135 -14.34 -50.13 5.03
CA ALA A 135 -15.13 -48.94 5.24
C ALA A 135 -14.51 -48.05 6.34
N PRO A 136 -14.61 -46.71 6.26
CA PRO A 136 -14.45 -45.84 7.42
C PRO A 136 -15.82 -45.58 8.09
N PRO A 137 -15.87 -45.45 9.42
CA PRO A 137 -17.13 -45.25 10.13
C PRO A 137 -17.66 -43.83 9.94
N GLN A 138 -18.95 -43.74 9.64
CA GLN A 138 -19.77 -42.54 9.84
C GLN A 138 -19.88 -42.24 11.34
N SER A 139 -19.60 -41.00 11.72
CA SER A 139 -20.03 -40.42 12.99
C SER A 139 -20.79 -39.13 12.73
N GLN A 140 -22.10 -39.32 12.67
CA GLN A 140 -23.21 -38.46 13.10
C GLN A 140 -22.98 -36.96 13.31
N HIS A 141 -23.82 -36.22 12.56
CA HIS A 141 -24.29 -34.88 12.83
C HIS A 141 -24.64 -34.65 14.31
N ALA A 142 -24.16 -33.53 14.86
CA ALA A 142 -24.84 -32.78 15.89
C ALA A 142 -25.08 -31.36 15.37
N SER A 143 -26.32 -31.15 14.91
CA SER A 143 -26.95 -29.84 14.80
C SER A 143 -27.10 -29.25 16.20
N SER A 144 -26.66 -28.00 16.42
CA SER A 144 -27.18 -27.12 17.46
C SER A 144 -26.76 -25.67 17.21
N GLN A 145 -27.74 -24.90 16.76
CA GLN A 145 -28.02 -23.50 17.09
C GLN A 145 -26.90 -22.47 16.94
N ALA A 146 -27.07 -21.63 15.92
CA ALA A 146 -26.47 -20.30 15.80
C ALA A 146 -26.84 -19.45 17.04
N GLN A 147 -25.91 -19.37 17.98
CA GLN A 147 -25.83 -18.24 18.91
C GLN A 147 -24.92 -17.21 18.27
N SER A 148 -25.36 -15.96 18.26
CA SER A 148 -24.59 -14.80 17.78
C SER A 148 -23.18 -14.86 18.36
N VAL A 149 -22.18 -14.94 17.50
CA VAL A 149 -20.78 -14.89 17.85
C VAL A 149 -20.53 -13.56 18.55
N ASN A 150 -20.51 -13.59 19.88
CA ASN A 150 -19.84 -12.56 20.66
C ASN A 150 -18.37 -12.64 20.28
N ILE A 151 -17.94 -11.76 19.38
CA ILE A 151 -16.53 -11.45 19.17
C ILE A 151 -15.96 -11.23 20.57
N PRO A 152 -14.92 -11.96 20.99
CA PRO A 152 -14.39 -11.83 22.33
C PRO A 152 -14.10 -10.35 22.56
N GLU A 153 -14.81 -9.77 23.54
CA GLU A 153 -14.51 -8.45 24.07
C GLU A 153 -13.02 -8.41 24.32
N THR A 154 -12.33 -7.70 23.43
CA THR A 154 -11.08 -7.04 23.71
C THR A 154 -10.11 -7.89 24.56
N CYS A 155 -9.23 -8.64 23.89
CA CYS A 155 -7.83 -8.65 24.33
C CYS A 155 -7.23 -7.23 24.18
N VAL A 156 -7.83 -6.24 24.85
CA VAL A 156 -7.16 -5.03 25.30
C VAL A 156 -6.24 -5.51 26.41
N VAL A 157 -5.04 -5.91 25.99
CA VAL A 157 -3.90 -5.95 26.89
C VAL A 157 -3.79 -4.53 27.46
N LYS A 158 -4.14 -4.38 28.74
CA LYS A 158 -3.94 -3.15 29.50
C LYS A 158 -2.54 -2.63 29.20
N LYS A 159 -2.47 -1.36 28.77
CA LYS A 159 -1.30 -0.45 28.78
C LYS A 159 -0.03 -1.12 29.37
N SER A 160 0.80 -1.72 28.52
CA SER A 160 2.13 -2.17 28.95
C SER A 160 3.19 -1.14 28.52
N PRO A 161 3.71 -0.33 29.44
CA PRO A 161 4.96 0.37 29.21
C PRO A 161 6.07 -0.69 29.25
N ASN A 162 6.80 -0.85 28.14
CA ASN A 162 7.89 -1.83 27.90
C ASN A 162 7.45 -3.23 27.46
N LEU A 163 7.06 -3.37 26.19
CA LEU A 163 7.18 -4.66 25.49
C LEU A 163 8.68 -4.92 25.22
N THR A 164 9.26 -5.81 26.03
CA THR A 164 10.54 -6.46 25.75
C THR A 164 10.37 -7.38 24.55
N ALA A 165 11.40 -7.46 23.70
CA ALA A 165 11.40 -8.05 22.37
C ALA A 165 11.18 -9.60 22.29
N HIS A 166 10.59 -10.27 23.29
CA HIS A 166 10.66 -11.74 23.39
C HIS A 166 9.37 -12.50 23.75
N GLN A 167 8.19 -11.91 23.65
CA GLN A 167 6.96 -12.72 23.63
C GLN A 167 6.45 -12.82 22.19
N GLN A 168 7.04 -13.74 21.42
CA GLN A 168 6.45 -14.22 20.16
C GLN A 168 5.24 -15.06 20.51
N VAL A 169 4.09 -14.39 20.66
CA VAL A 169 2.81 -15.09 20.72
C VAL A 169 2.55 -15.64 19.32
N VAL A 170 2.58 -16.96 19.20
CA VAL A 170 2.09 -17.63 17.98
C VAL A 170 0.57 -17.63 18.06
N TYR A 171 -0.07 -16.96 17.11
CA TYR A 171 -1.51 -16.93 16.98
C TYR A 171 -2.01 -18.21 16.31
N ASN A 172 -2.94 -18.89 16.95
CA ASN A 172 -3.54 -20.12 16.42
C ASN A 172 -4.76 -19.88 15.53
N SER A 173 -5.14 -18.61 15.32
CA SER A 173 -6.30 -18.24 14.51
C SER A 173 -6.10 -16.91 13.80
N LEU A 174 -6.69 -16.76 12.62
CA LEU A 174 -6.68 -15.52 11.84
C LEU A 174 -7.66 -14.47 12.35
N ILE A 175 -8.45 -14.74 13.39
CA ILE A 175 -9.31 -13.73 14.03
C ILE A 175 -8.51 -12.73 14.87
N TYR A 176 -7.24 -13.04 15.20
CA TYR A 176 -6.37 -12.12 15.93
C TYR A 176 -5.86 -11.02 15.01
N VAL A 177 -6.13 -9.78 15.39
CA VAL A 177 -5.76 -8.57 14.64
C VAL A 177 -4.23 -8.35 14.68
N PRO A 178 -3.57 -8.22 13.51
CA PRO A 178 -2.18 -7.82 13.43
C PRO A 178 -1.87 -6.50 14.13
N ARG A 179 -0.78 -6.45 14.91
CA ARG A 179 -0.37 -5.27 15.68
C ARG A 179 0.76 -4.46 15.04
N ASN A 180 1.40 -5.02 14.03
CA ASN A 180 2.48 -4.37 13.27
C ASN A 180 2.51 -4.91 11.83
N PHE A 181 3.34 -4.28 11.00
CA PHE A 181 3.45 -4.63 9.59
C PHE A 181 3.91 -6.08 9.34
N LYS A 182 4.88 -6.59 10.12
CA LYS A 182 5.30 -8.00 10.04
C LYS A 182 4.12 -8.94 10.29
N GLU A 183 3.34 -8.70 11.36
CA GLU A 183 2.15 -9.50 11.66
C GLU A 183 1.11 -9.41 10.56
N ALA A 184 0.93 -8.24 9.93
CA ALA A 184 -0.02 -8.08 8.82
C ALA A 184 0.40 -8.87 7.57
N VAL A 185 1.70 -8.89 7.26
CA VAL A 185 2.29 -9.72 6.20
C VAL A 185 2.12 -11.21 6.52
N ASP A 186 2.43 -11.62 7.75
CA ASP A 186 2.24 -13.00 8.20
C ASP A 186 0.77 -13.44 8.10
N TRP A 187 -0.16 -12.57 8.51
CA TRP A 187 -1.61 -12.82 8.42
C TRP A 187 -2.05 -13.04 6.98
N LEU A 188 -1.64 -12.17 6.05
CA LEU A 188 -1.98 -12.29 4.62
C LEU A 188 -1.51 -13.61 4.00
N ILE A 189 -0.28 -14.03 4.33
CA ILE A 189 0.28 -15.30 3.85
C ILE A 189 -0.49 -16.48 4.45
N ALA A 190 -0.88 -16.40 5.72
CA ALA A 190 -1.65 -17.44 6.39
C ALA A 190 -3.11 -17.52 5.89
N VAL A 191 -3.73 -16.39 5.54
CA VAL A 191 -5.05 -16.34 4.88
C VAL A 191 -5.03 -17.08 3.54
N ARG A 192 -3.96 -16.91 2.74
CA ARG A 192 -3.79 -17.65 1.49
C ARG A 192 -3.75 -19.15 1.76
N GLY A 193 -2.93 -19.60 2.71
CA GLY A 193 -2.77 -21.02 3.00
C GLY A 193 -2.31 -21.82 1.77
N ASP A 194 -2.64 -23.11 1.74
CA ASP A 194 -2.25 -24.02 0.65
C ASP A 194 -3.14 -23.89 -0.59
N ASP A 195 -4.45 -23.64 -0.43
CA ASP A 195 -5.41 -23.40 -1.51
C ASP A 195 -5.64 -21.89 -1.71
N GLY A 196 -4.56 -21.21 -2.10
CA GLY A 196 -4.49 -19.75 -2.12
C GLY A 196 -5.61 -19.07 -2.89
N MET A 197 -5.96 -19.59 -4.06
CA MET A 197 -6.95 -18.95 -4.92
C MET A 197 -8.36 -19.09 -4.34
N LYS A 198 -8.71 -20.22 -3.74
CA LYS A 198 -10.05 -20.44 -3.16
C LYS A 198 -10.32 -19.48 -2.00
N HIS A 199 -9.39 -19.37 -1.05
CA HIS A 199 -9.57 -18.52 0.13
C HIS A 199 -9.60 -17.03 -0.25
N LEU A 200 -8.72 -16.60 -1.17
CA LEU A 200 -8.67 -15.21 -1.61
C LEU A 200 -9.88 -14.83 -2.49
N LYS A 201 -10.43 -15.77 -3.27
CA LYS A 201 -11.73 -15.58 -3.93
C LYS A 201 -12.86 -15.36 -2.96
N ALA A 202 -12.95 -16.18 -1.91
CA ALA A 202 -13.98 -16.03 -0.88
C ALA A 202 -13.86 -14.67 -0.16
N LEU A 203 -12.63 -14.29 0.23
CA LEU A 203 -12.37 -12.99 0.85
C LEU A 203 -12.67 -11.82 -0.11
N GLY A 204 -12.32 -11.95 -1.39
CA GLY A 204 -12.59 -10.94 -2.42
C GLY A 204 -14.08 -10.74 -2.68
N ALA A 205 -14.85 -11.83 -2.72
CA ALA A 205 -16.31 -11.77 -2.82
C ALA A 205 -16.93 -11.09 -1.59
N ALA A 206 -16.50 -11.48 -0.38
CA ALA A 206 -16.98 -10.86 0.86
C ALA A 206 -16.58 -9.38 0.95
N LEU A 207 -15.41 -9.01 0.43
CA LEU A 207 -14.94 -7.62 0.39
C LEU A 207 -15.75 -6.77 -0.59
N TYR A 208 -16.07 -7.31 -1.77
CA TYR A 208 -16.96 -6.65 -2.73
C TYR A 208 -18.34 -6.37 -2.11
N ASP A 209 -18.94 -7.41 -1.54
CA ASP A 209 -20.22 -7.39 -0.85
C ASP A 209 -20.23 -6.42 0.34
N PHE A 210 -19.14 -6.37 1.12
CA PHE A 210 -18.95 -5.41 2.21
C PHE A 210 -18.98 -3.95 1.72
N TYR A 211 -18.37 -3.64 0.57
CA TYR A 211 -18.40 -2.28 0.02
C TYR A 211 -19.71 -1.94 -0.69
N ALA A 212 -20.28 -2.88 -1.44
CA ALA A 212 -21.55 -2.69 -2.15
C ALA A 212 -22.71 -2.44 -1.17
N HIS A 213 -22.72 -3.15 -0.04
CA HIS A 213 -23.84 -3.17 0.91
C HIS A 213 -23.46 -2.64 2.31
N MET A 214 -22.55 -1.67 2.36
CA MET A 214 -22.03 -1.11 3.63
C MET A 214 -23.13 -0.43 4.48
N SER A 215 -24.22 0.05 3.86
CA SER A 215 -25.28 0.80 4.55
C SER A 215 -26.03 -0.01 5.62
N GLY A 216 -26.05 -1.35 5.49
CA GLY A 216 -26.73 -2.25 6.43
C GLY A 216 -25.83 -2.87 7.51
N ARG A 217 -24.52 -2.62 7.50
CA ARG A 217 -23.50 -3.40 8.27
C ARG A 217 -22.94 -2.66 9.47
N PHE A 218 -23.81 -2.17 10.35
CA PHE A 218 -23.41 -1.36 11.50
C PHE A 218 -22.49 -2.09 12.49
N THR A 219 -22.71 -3.39 12.68
CA THR A 219 -21.89 -4.24 13.57
C THR A 219 -20.46 -4.32 13.07
N GLU A 220 -20.28 -4.62 11.80
CA GLU A 220 -18.99 -4.76 11.13
C GLU A 220 -18.24 -3.43 11.07
N VAL A 221 -18.97 -2.31 10.94
CA VAL A 221 -18.38 -0.96 11.04
C VAL A 221 -17.80 -0.72 12.44
N SER A 222 -18.47 -1.14 13.51
CA SER A 222 -17.97 -1.03 14.88
C SER A 222 -16.71 -1.86 15.09
N ASP A 223 -16.69 -3.10 14.59
CA ASP A 223 -15.52 -3.96 14.70
C ASP A 223 -14.35 -3.45 13.84
N LEU A 224 -14.64 -2.91 12.66
CA LEU A 224 -13.65 -2.26 11.81
C LEU A 224 -12.99 -1.07 12.51
N ASP A 225 -13.74 -0.27 13.27
CA ASP A 225 -13.17 0.82 14.04
C ASP A 225 -12.22 0.33 15.15
N LYS A 226 -12.47 -0.85 15.75
CA LYS A 226 -11.54 -1.47 16.70
C LYS A 226 -10.23 -1.86 16.01
N VAL A 227 -10.30 -2.50 14.85
CA VAL A 227 -9.10 -2.88 14.06
C VAL A 227 -8.33 -1.63 13.61
N ILE A 228 -9.03 -0.58 13.18
CA ILE A 228 -8.40 0.67 12.75
C ILE A 228 -7.67 1.39 13.89
N ARG A 229 -8.18 1.30 15.12
CA ARG A 229 -7.46 1.83 16.28
C ARG A 229 -6.11 1.14 16.46
N VAL A 230 -6.02 -0.18 16.24
CA VAL A 230 -4.75 -0.92 16.26
C VAL A 230 -3.80 -0.41 15.16
N SER A 231 -4.30 -0.24 13.94
CA SER A 231 -3.51 0.35 12.84
C SER A 231 -3.02 1.76 13.15
N ARG A 232 -3.87 2.61 13.74
CA ARG A 232 -3.50 3.96 14.16
C ARG A 232 -2.41 3.93 15.22
N GLU A 233 -2.58 3.14 16.27
CA GLU A 233 -1.62 3.03 17.37
C GLU A 233 -0.23 2.59 16.88
N PHE A 234 -0.19 1.64 15.95
CA PHE A 234 1.05 1.26 15.27
C PHE A 234 1.68 2.44 14.51
N LEU A 235 0.89 3.17 13.72
CA LEU A 235 1.37 4.30 12.92
C LEU A 235 1.80 5.51 13.77
N GLU A 236 1.31 5.63 15.01
CA GLU A 236 1.67 6.67 15.97
C GLU A 236 3.04 6.47 16.63
N GLN A 237 3.72 5.34 16.39
CA GLN A 237 5.08 5.14 16.87
C GLN A 237 6.03 6.24 16.38
N GLU A 238 6.95 6.70 17.24
CA GLU A 238 7.88 7.82 16.94
C GLU A 238 8.66 7.64 15.64
N LYS A 239 9.05 6.41 15.32
CA LYS A 239 9.81 6.05 14.12
C LYS A 239 8.99 6.17 12.82
N LEU A 240 7.66 6.11 12.93
CA LEU A 240 6.70 6.13 11.81
C LEU A 240 5.98 7.47 11.68
N LYS A 241 5.41 8.02 12.75
CA LYS A 241 4.45 9.14 12.70
C LYS A 241 4.97 10.42 12.03
N LYS A 242 6.29 10.64 12.05
CA LYS A 242 6.93 11.84 11.47
C LYS A 242 7.10 11.73 9.95
N ARG A 243 6.87 10.56 9.36
CA ARG A 243 6.98 10.34 7.91
C ARG A 243 5.77 10.95 7.20
N ARG A 244 6.00 11.59 6.05
CA ARG A 244 4.95 12.29 5.29
C ARG A 244 3.78 11.36 4.88
N SER A 245 4.09 10.15 4.40
CA SER A 245 3.09 9.14 4.03
C SER A 245 2.24 8.73 5.23
N VAL A 246 2.89 8.39 6.34
CA VAL A 246 2.23 8.01 7.60
C VAL A 246 1.35 9.14 8.14
N LYS A 247 1.85 10.39 8.16
CA LYS A 247 1.08 11.55 8.62
C LYS A 247 -0.20 11.75 7.82
N ARG A 248 -0.14 11.58 6.50
CA ARG A 248 -1.34 11.67 5.64
C ARG A 248 -2.36 10.61 6.01
N ILE A 249 -1.94 9.36 6.19
CA ILE A 249 -2.82 8.25 6.56
C ILE A 249 -3.40 8.45 7.97
N LEU A 250 -2.59 8.88 8.94
CA LEU A 250 -3.04 9.19 10.30
C LEU A 250 -4.09 10.30 10.35
N ILE A 251 -3.97 11.34 9.52
CA ILE A 251 -4.99 12.41 9.44
C ILE A 251 -6.34 11.80 9.04
N LYS A 252 -6.34 10.94 8.02
CA LYS A 252 -7.57 10.30 7.53
C LYS A 252 -8.17 9.31 8.55
N LEU A 253 -7.32 8.52 9.22
CA LEU A 253 -7.79 7.61 10.28
C LEU A 253 -8.39 8.37 11.46
N ASN A 254 -7.76 9.47 11.87
CA ASN A 254 -8.28 10.29 12.96
C ASN A 254 -9.55 11.02 12.60
N ASP A 255 -9.67 11.50 11.36
CA ASP A 255 -10.91 12.10 10.85
C ASP A 255 -12.06 11.09 10.92
N ARG A 256 -11.83 9.87 10.40
CA ARG A 256 -12.79 8.77 10.49
C ARG A 256 -13.18 8.46 11.94
N LEU A 257 -12.21 8.23 12.83
CA LEU A 257 -12.47 7.82 14.22
C LEU A 257 -13.10 8.92 15.10
N ARG A 258 -13.15 10.18 14.62
CA ARG A 258 -13.86 11.28 15.29
C ARG A 258 -15.33 11.34 14.93
N LYS A 259 -15.73 10.74 13.80
CA LYS A 259 -17.12 10.74 13.35
C LYS A 259 -17.97 9.91 14.30
N THR A 260 -19.14 10.41 14.67
CA THR A 260 -20.12 9.63 15.43
C THR A 260 -20.70 8.51 14.57
N PRO A 261 -21.27 7.44 15.16
CA PRO A 261 -21.99 6.43 14.40
C PRO A 261 -23.04 7.04 13.46
N ASP A 262 -23.78 8.07 13.88
CA ASP A 262 -24.76 8.75 13.03
C ASP A 262 -24.12 9.51 11.86
N GLN A 263 -22.95 10.12 12.06
CA GLN A 263 -22.21 10.79 10.98
C GLN A 263 -21.65 9.77 10.00
N LEU A 264 -21.11 8.65 10.49
CA LEU A 264 -20.68 7.54 9.63
C LEU A 264 -21.86 6.92 8.88
N ALA A 265 -22.99 6.71 9.55
CA ALA A 265 -24.23 6.22 8.93
C ALA A 265 -24.73 7.18 7.86
N LYS A 266 -24.60 8.50 8.07
CA LYS A 266 -24.96 9.50 7.07
C LYS A 266 -23.99 9.49 5.89
N ASP A 267 -22.69 9.42 6.13
CA ASP A 267 -21.69 9.38 5.07
C ASP A 267 -21.83 8.10 4.23
N ILE A 268 -21.96 6.95 4.90
CA ILE A 268 -22.14 5.63 4.26
C ILE A 268 -23.53 5.50 3.63
N GLY A 269 -24.58 5.96 4.30
CA GLY A 269 -25.98 5.80 3.90
C GLY A 269 -26.50 6.89 2.96
N SER A 270 -25.73 7.96 2.73
CA SER A 270 -26.10 9.01 1.76
C SER A 270 -26.05 8.53 0.32
N ALA A 271 -25.21 7.54 0.02
CA ALA A 271 -25.19 6.85 -1.26
C ALA A 271 -26.07 5.60 -1.16
N ASP A 272 -27.07 5.51 -2.04
CA ASP A 272 -27.82 4.27 -2.26
C ASP A 272 -26.81 3.14 -2.60
N ASP A 273 -27.09 1.91 -2.17
CA ASP A 273 -26.20 0.77 -2.44
C ASP A 273 -26.00 0.59 -3.96
N THR A 274 -27.01 0.94 -4.76
CA THR A 274 -26.92 1.04 -6.22
C THR A 274 -25.81 1.99 -6.70
N GLU A 275 -25.62 3.12 -6.04
CA GLU A 275 -24.57 4.09 -6.39
C GLU A 275 -23.18 3.58 -6.02
N LYS A 276 -23.04 2.89 -4.88
CA LYS A 276 -21.79 2.24 -4.48
C LYS A 276 -21.42 1.12 -5.44
N GLU A 277 -22.37 0.27 -5.79
CA GLU A 277 -22.17 -0.81 -6.75
C GLU A 277 -21.77 -0.25 -8.11
N LYS A 278 -22.48 0.76 -8.61
CA LYS A 278 -22.12 1.47 -9.85
C LYS A 278 -20.72 2.07 -9.75
N TYR A 279 -20.36 2.65 -8.62
CA TYR A 279 -19.01 3.18 -8.41
C TYR A 279 -17.95 2.08 -8.48
N LEU A 280 -18.13 0.94 -7.79
CA LEU A 280 -17.24 -0.23 -7.89
C LEU A 280 -17.10 -0.68 -9.35
N GLN A 281 -18.23 -0.82 -10.06
CA GLN A 281 -18.25 -1.20 -11.48
C GLN A 281 -17.53 -0.18 -12.38
N THR A 282 -17.72 1.13 -12.18
CA THR A 282 -17.00 2.16 -12.95
C THR A 282 -15.49 2.17 -12.70
N LYS A 283 -15.05 1.61 -11.55
CA LYS A 283 -13.63 1.39 -11.24
C LYS A 283 -13.13 0.03 -11.72
N GLY A 284 -13.97 -0.76 -12.39
CA GLY A 284 -13.65 -2.11 -12.84
C GLY A 284 -13.45 -3.08 -11.68
N LEU A 285 -14.05 -2.80 -10.51
CA LEU A 285 -13.95 -3.65 -9.33
C LEU A 285 -15.18 -4.54 -9.26
N THR A 286 -14.96 -5.81 -9.57
CA THR A 286 -15.85 -6.95 -9.32
C THR A 286 -15.24 -7.85 -8.24
N ALA A 287 -16.00 -8.79 -7.70
CA ALA A 287 -15.48 -9.81 -6.77
C ALA A 287 -14.23 -10.53 -7.31
N ASP A 288 -14.24 -10.92 -8.59
CA ASP A 288 -13.11 -11.62 -9.23
C ASP A 288 -11.88 -10.72 -9.35
N THR A 289 -12.03 -9.49 -9.85
CA THR A 289 -10.89 -8.56 -9.97
C THR A 289 -10.33 -8.15 -8.61
N ILE A 290 -11.17 -8.06 -7.57
CA ILE A 290 -10.72 -7.85 -6.20
C ILE A 290 -9.91 -9.05 -5.72
N ALA A 291 -10.39 -10.28 -5.95
CA ALA A 291 -9.66 -11.50 -5.60
C ALA A 291 -8.30 -11.59 -6.30
N GLU A 292 -8.24 -11.29 -7.60
CA GLU A 292 -7.00 -11.23 -8.37
C GLU A 292 -6.01 -10.22 -7.78
N LYS A 293 -6.49 -9.01 -7.48
CA LYS A 293 -5.65 -7.98 -6.85
C LYS A 293 -5.21 -8.35 -5.43
N LEU A 294 -6.05 -9.07 -4.67
CA LEU A 294 -5.66 -9.63 -3.38
C LEU A 294 -4.56 -10.69 -3.55
N CYS A 295 -4.63 -11.56 -4.56
CA CYS A 295 -3.54 -12.47 -4.89
C CYS A 295 -2.22 -11.72 -5.14
N CYS A 296 -2.25 -10.65 -5.94
CA CYS A 296 -1.07 -9.82 -6.17
C CYS A 296 -0.50 -9.21 -4.88
N VAL A 297 -1.37 -8.71 -3.98
CA VAL A 297 -0.94 -8.18 -2.68
C VAL A 297 -0.27 -9.27 -1.84
N VAL A 298 -0.85 -10.46 -1.75
CA VAL A 298 -0.29 -11.55 -0.94
C VAL A 298 1.01 -12.07 -1.55
N ASP A 299 1.10 -12.18 -2.87
CA ASP A 299 2.32 -12.62 -3.55
C ASP A 299 3.45 -11.61 -3.36
N ALA A 300 3.18 -10.31 -3.47
CA ALA A 300 4.15 -9.26 -3.15
C ALA A 300 4.61 -9.32 -1.68
N CYS A 301 3.68 -9.57 -0.75
CA CYS A 301 4.01 -9.82 0.66
C CYS A 301 4.91 -11.05 0.84
N ALA A 302 4.60 -12.16 0.16
CA ALA A 302 5.35 -13.40 0.25
C ALA A 302 6.77 -13.27 -0.35
N GLU A 303 6.90 -12.57 -1.49
CA GLU A 303 8.21 -12.29 -2.08
C GLU A 303 9.04 -11.37 -1.18
N PHE A 304 8.47 -10.23 -0.76
CA PHE A 304 9.12 -9.29 0.14
C PHE A 304 9.65 -10.03 1.37
N LEU A 305 8.79 -10.83 2.01
CA LEU A 305 9.17 -11.61 3.18
C LEU A 305 10.26 -12.63 2.86
N GLY A 306 10.17 -13.34 1.73
CA GLY A 306 11.19 -14.30 1.28
C GLY A 306 12.57 -13.67 1.10
N ARG A 307 12.61 -12.41 0.67
CA ARG A 307 13.83 -11.63 0.50
C ARG A 307 14.37 -11.12 1.84
N ILE A 308 13.54 -10.60 2.74
CA ILE A 308 14.05 -9.98 3.98
C ILE A 308 14.23 -10.95 5.16
N LYS A 309 13.54 -12.09 5.17
CA LYS A 309 13.58 -13.01 6.32
C LYS A 309 14.90 -13.77 6.40
N ASN A 310 15.30 -14.09 7.63
CA ASN A 310 16.31 -15.08 7.92
C ASN A 310 15.65 -16.45 8.08
N ARG A 311 15.90 -17.38 7.14
CA ARG A 311 15.17 -18.65 7.05
C ARG A 311 15.25 -19.50 8.33
N SER A 312 16.36 -19.48 9.08
CA SER A 312 16.54 -20.31 10.27
C SER A 312 15.99 -19.68 11.55
N HIS A 313 15.75 -18.37 11.56
CA HIS A 313 15.37 -17.63 12.76
C HIS A 313 14.01 -16.97 12.67
N TYR A 314 13.47 -16.81 11.47
CA TYR A 314 12.17 -16.19 11.26
C TYR A 314 11.06 -17.04 11.88
N LYS A 315 10.22 -16.39 12.69
CA LYS A 315 9.04 -17.02 13.27
C LYS A 315 7.82 -16.21 12.84
N SER A 316 6.92 -16.88 12.11
CA SER A 316 5.65 -16.26 11.74
C SER A 316 4.84 -15.95 12.99
N ALA A 317 4.11 -14.85 12.97
CA ALA A 317 3.16 -14.51 14.01
C ALA A 317 1.97 -15.48 14.05
N TYR A 318 1.68 -16.18 12.96
CA TYR A 318 0.56 -17.10 12.85
C TYR A 318 1.07 -18.53 12.71
N SER A 319 0.42 -19.46 13.42
CA SER A 319 0.72 -20.89 13.31
C SER A 319 0.36 -21.40 11.91
N PRO A 320 1.01 -22.46 11.42
CA PRO A 320 0.58 -23.14 10.18
C PRO A 320 -0.89 -23.63 10.23
N GLN A 321 -1.46 -23.81 11.42
CA GLN A 321 -2.85 -24.20 11.63
C GLN A 321 -3.84 -23.04 11.52
N ALA A 322 -3.37 -21.78 11.54
CA ALA A 322 -4.21 -20.59 11.40
C ALA A 322 -4.58 -20.39 9.92
N THR A 323 -5.48 -21.23 9.41
CA THR A 323 -5.98 -21.14 8.04
C THR A 323 -7.29 -20.37 7.97
N SER A 324 -7.62 -19.85 6.79
CA SER A 324 -8.92 -19.20 6.52
C SER A 324 -10.08 -20.16 6.81
N ASP A 325 -9.96 -21.40 6.31
CA ASP A 325 -10.95 -22.47 6.53
C ASP A 325 -11.22 -22.73 8.03
N ALA A 326 -10.18 -22.74 8.87
CA ALA A 326 -10.32 -22.95 10.31
C ALA A 326 -10.75 -21.71 11.09
N SER A 327 -10.54 -20.50 10.56
CA SER A 327 -10.71 -19.26 11.33
C SER A 327 -12.01 -18.53 11.04
N PHE A 328 -12.37 -18.33 9.77
CA PHE A 328 -13.52 -17.50 9.40
C PHE A 328 -14.22 -17.93 8.12
N SER A 329 -14.10 -19.20 7.68
CA SER A 329 -14.88 -19.71 6.53
C SER A 329 -16.39 -19.57 6.70
N ALA A 330 -16.89 -19.73 7.94
CA ALA A 330 -18.29 -19.51 8.27
C ALA A 330 -18.69 -18.04 8.35
N HIS A 331 -17.70 -17.14 8.53
CA HIS A 331 -17.87 -15.73 8.81
C HIS A 331 -16.85 -14.87 8.05
N PRO A 332 -16.83 -14.91 6.70
CA PRO A 332 -15.83 -14.23 5.88
C PRO A 332 -15.79 -12.71 6.12
N GLU A 333 -16.87 -12.12 6.62
CA GLU A 333 -16.95 -10.74 7.10
C GLU A 333 -15.90 -10.40 8.16
N THR A 334 -15.55 -11.36 9.03
CA THR A 334 -14.51 -11.17 10.05
C THR A 334 -13.15 -10.97 9.38
N GLY A 335 -12.83 -11.77 8.36
CA GLY A 335 -11.62 -11.63 7.56
C GLY A 335 -11.58 -10.29 6.82
N VAL A 336 -12.72 -9.84 6.28
CA VAL A 336 -12.86 -8.54 5.62
C VAL A 336 -12.59 -7.38 6.59
N VAL A 337 -13.22 -7.41 7.76
CA VAL A 337 -13.04 -6.38 8.80
C VAL A 337 -11.57 -6.26 9.21
N ILE A 338 -10.90 -7.40 9.42
CA ILE A 338 -9.47 -7.42 9.75
C ILE A 338 -8.65 -6.85 8.60
N PHE A 339 -8.85 -7.35 7.37
CA PHE A 339 -8.10 -6.91 6.20
C PHE A 339 -8.25 -5.40 5.93
N VAL A 340 -9.48 -4.89 5.87
CA VAL A 340 -9.77 -3.46 5.66
C VAL A 340 -9.19 -2.62 6.79
N GLY A 341 -9.24 -3.11 8.03
CA GLY A 341 -8.71 -2.39 9.17
C GLY A 341 -7.18 -2.34 9.24
N ILE A 342 -6.46 -3.34 8.70
CA ILE A 342 -4.98 -3.36 8.60
C ILE A 342 -4.44 -2.74 7.31
N ALA A 343 -5.26 -2.55 6.28
CA ALA A 343 -4.84 -1.92 5.02
C ALA A 343 -4.16 -0.54 5.19
N PRO A 344 -4.60 0.38 6.09
CA PRO A 344 -3.88 1.62 6.39
C PRO A 344 -2.45 1.37 6.91
N MET A 345 -2.27 0.37 7.77
CA MET A 345 -0.97 -0.02 8.33
C MET A 345 -0.05 -0.55 7.23
N LEU A 346 -0.56 -1.45 6.37
CA LEU A 346 0.18 -1.99 5.22
C LEU A 346 0.64 -0.88 4.28
N CYS A 347 -0.31 -0.07 3.79
CA CYS A 347 -0.05 1.00 2.83
C CYS A 347 0.97 2.01 3.37
N ALA A 348 0.78 2.50 4.60
CA ALA A 348 1.68 3.47 5.21
C ALA A 348 3.11 2.94 5.36
N SER A 349 3.23 1.66 5.73
CA SER A 349 4.51 0.98 5.96
C SER A 349 5.28 0.79 4.67
N ILE A 350 4.63 0.31 3.61
CA ILE A 350 5.22 0.13 2.27
C ILE A 350 5.74 1.48 1.76
N LEU A 351 4.85 2.49 1.71
CA LEU A 351 5.22 3.84 1.24
C LEU A 351 6.34 4.48 2.07
N ALA A 352 6.35 4.26 3.39
CA ALA A 352 7.40 4.78 4.26
C ALA A 352 8.75 4.08 3.98
N LEU A 353 8.73 2.76 3.77
CA LEU A 353 9.92 1.95 3.55
C LEU A 353 10.51 2.20 2.17
N GLU A 354 9.69 2.26 1.12
CA GLU A 354 10.11 2.65 -0.24
C GLU A 354 10.85 4.00 -0.21
N MET A 355 10.22 5.02 0.37
CA MET A 355 10.80 6.37 0.44
C MET A 355 12.09 6.43 1.28
N ALA A 356 12.17 5.65 2.36
CA ALA A 356 13.38 5.58 3.18
C ALA A 356 14.52 4.88 2.43
N SER A 357 14.21 3.77 1.75
CA SER A 357 15.19 2.97 1.02
C SER A 357 15.70 3.71 -0.21
N PHE A 358 14.83 4.36 -0.98
CA PHE A 358 15.21 5.17 -2.15
C PHE A 358 16.14 6.33 -1.76
N ARG A 359 15.83 7.06 -0.68
CA ARG A 359 16.70 8.12 -0.15
C ARG A 359 18.07 7.58 0.28
N ALA A 360 18.11 6.39 0.86
CA ALA A 360 19.35 5.74 1.27
C ALA A 360 20.18 5.26 0.06
N VAL A 361 19.54 4.73 -1.00
CA VAL A 361 20.19 4.36 -2.27
C VAL A 361 20.85 5.57 -2.93
N LEU A 362 20.11 6.68 -3.05
CA LEU A 362 20.62 7.92 -3.66
C LEU A 362 21.68 8.64 -2.82
N ARG A 363 21.99 8.13 -1.60
CA ARG A 363 22.91 8.76 -0.64
C ARG A 363 22.61 10.25 -0.41
N LEU A 364 21.34 10.64 -0.49
CA LEU A 364 20.94 12.03 -0.34
C LEU A 364 21.25 12.50 1.09
N PRO A 365 21.83 13.70 1.27
CA PRO A 365 21.96 14.29 2.58
C PRO A 365 20.61 14.33 3.33
N PRO A 366 20.60 14.08 4.65
CA PRO A 366 21.74 13.69 5.47
C PRO A 366 22.10 12.20 5.34
N PHE A 367 23.39 11.85 5.38
CA PHE A 367 23.94 10.48 5.29
C PHE A 367 23.45 9.49 6.37
N ILE A 368 22.57 9.95 7.28
CA ILE A 368 21.82 9.14 8.25
C ILE A 368 20.63 8.39 7.62
N ALA A 369 20.39 8.53 6.31
CA ALA A 369 19.29 7.86 5.60
C ALA A 369 19.30 6.34 5.79
N TYR A 370 20.48 5.71 5.75
CA TYR A 370 20.65 4.28 5.95
C TYR A 370 20.23 3.84 7.36
N LYS A 371 20.72 4.52 8.41
CA LYS A 371 20.33 4.27 9.80
C LYS A 371 18.82 4.42 9.99
N ARG A 372 18.23 5.46 9.40
CA ARG A 372 16.77 5.71 9.44
C ARG A 372 15.95 4.63 8.74
N MET A 373 16.49 3.97 7.72
CA MET A 373 15.86 2.83 7.05
C MET A 373 15.93 1.59 7.94
N GLN A 374 17.07 1.30 8.56
CA GLN A 374 17.21 0.18 9.50
C GLN A 374 16.29 0.33 10.71
N GLU A 375 16.23 1.52 11.31
CA GLU A 375 15.31 1.83 12.41
C GLU A 375 13.84 1.63 12.01
N LEU A 376 13.50 1.93 10.75
CA LEU A 376 12.16 1.73 10.21
C LEU A 376 11.84 0.25 10.06
N ILE A 377 12.72 -0.56 9.48
CA ILE A 377 12.53 -2.02 9.35
C ILE A 377 12.27 -2.67 10.72
N GLN A 378 13.02 -2.25 11.75
CA GLN A 378 12.77 -2.68 13.12
C GLN A 378 11.40 -2.24 13.65
N ALA A 379 10.98 -1.00 13.36
CA ALA A 379 9.65 -0.51 13.76
C ALA A 379 8.51 -1.26 13.06
N LEU A 380 8.75 -1.77 11.85
CA LEU A 380 7.82 -2.62 11.13
C LEU A 380 7.67 -4.03 11.72
N GLY A 381 8.48 -4.39 12.73
CA GLY A 381 8.45 -5.69 13.41
C GLY A 381 9.54 -6.66 12.95
N TYR A 382 10.42 -6.26 12.01
CA TYR A 382 11.51 -7.10 11.52
C TYR A 382 12.80 -6.81 12.30
N VAL A 383 13.04 -7.60 13.34
CA VAL A 383 14.23 -7.49 14.21
C VAL A 383 15.22 -8.62 13.94
N GLU A 384 16.52 -8.35 14.06
CA GLU A 384 17.54 -9.41 14.00
C GLU A 384 17.42 -10.30 15.25
N PRO A 385 17.56 -11.64 15.13
CA PRO A 385 18.02 -12.38 13.96
C PRO A 385 16.91 -12.83 12.98
N GLU A 386 15.64 -12.47 13.19
CA GLU A 386 14.51 -12.93 12.35
C GLU A 386 14.55 -12.36 10.92
N CYS A 387 15.11 -11.16 10.76
CA CYS A 387 15.44 -10.58 9.46
C CYS A 387 16.93 -10.73 9.14
N ARG A 388 17.29 -10.61 7.86
CA ARG A 388 18.69 -10.69 7.42
C ARG A 388 19.49 -9.52 7.98
N ALA A 389 20.66 -9.83 8.53
CA ALA A 389 21.56 -8.79 9.02
C ALA A 389 22.18 -7.99 7.87
N GLY A 390 22.43 -6.71 8.11
CA GLY A 390 23.21 -5.87 7.19
C GLY A 390 22.56 -5.62 5.81
N MET A 391 21.23 -5.68 5.70
CA MET A 391 20.53 -5.40 4.44
C MET A 391 20.86 -3.99 3.91
N THR A 392 21.36 -3.92 2.68
CA THR A 392 21.64 -2.66 1.99
C THR A 392 20.33 -1.98 1.57
N ALA A 393 20.38 -0.67 1.31
CA ALA A 393 19.20 0.04 0.82
C ALA A 393 18.71 -0.45 -0.55
N SER A 394 19.64 -0.80 -1.45
CA SER A 394 19.28 -1.37 -2.75
C SER A 394 18.58 -2.71 -2.59
N TYR A 395 19.05 -3.55 -1.66
CA TYR A 395 18.43 -4.83 -1.36
C TYR A 395 16.98 -4.68 -0.86
N VAL A 396 16.71 -3.67 -0.04
CA VAL A 396 15.35 -3.39 0.45
C VAL A 396 14.45 -2.83 -0.67
N VAL A 397 14.98 -1.98 -1.55
CA VAL A 397 14.24 -1.53 -2.76
C VAL A 397 13.90 -2.71 -3.64
N ASP A 398 14.87 -3.58 -3.91
CA ASP A 398 14.64 -4.79 -4.70
C ASP A 398 13.61 -5.68 -3.99
N ALA A 399 13.66 -5.80 -2.66
CA ALA A 399 12.67 -6.58 -1.91
C ALA A 399 11.24 -6.04 -1.99
N LEU A 400 11.08 -4.75 -2.27
CA LEU A 400 9.79 -4.11 -2.49
C LEU A 400 9.38 -4.09 -3.96
N GLY A 401 10.17 -4.67 -4.87
CA GLY A 401 9.96 -4.60 -6.32
C GLY A 401 8.58 -5.07 -6.77
N ASP A 402 8.00 -6.08 -6.11
CA ASP A 402 6.67 -6.61 -6.41
C ASP A 402 5.51 -5.76 -5.86
N PHE A 403 5.77 -4.76 -5.01
CA PHE A 403 4.78 -3.76 -4.62
C PHE A 403 4.65 -2.69 -5.71
N GLU A 404 4.23 -3.11 -6.90
CA GLU A 404 3.98 -2.21 -8.01
C GLU A 404 3.01 -1.08 -7.60
N SER A 405 3.06 0.03 -8.35
CA SER A 405 2.18 1.18 -8.10
C SER A 405 0.71 0.78 -8.07
N GLU A 406 0.29 -0.24 -8.82
CA GLU A 406 -1.08 -0.73 -8.83
C GLU A 406 -1.44 -1.49 -7.54
N THR A 407 -0.56 -2.38 -7.05
CA THR A 407 -0.75 -3.11 -5.78
C THR A 407 -0.87 -2.14 -4.61
N THR A 408 0.02 -1.14 -4.55
CA THR A 408 0.00 -0.14 -3.49
C THR A 408 -1.23 0.79 -3.58
N ASP A 409 -1.65 1.19 -4.80
CA ASP A 409 -2.88 1.96 -5.01
C ASP A 409 -4.12 1.17 -4.60
N PHE A 410 -4.15 -0.12 -4.90
CA PHE A 410 -5.24 -1.01 -4.48
C PHE A 410 -5.35 -1.09 -2.95
N ILE A 411 -4.25 -1.35 -2.23
CA ILE A 411 -4.26 -1.34 -0.74
C ILE A 411 -4.70 0.03 -0.23
N TYR A 412 -4.25 1.12 -0.85
CA TYR A 412 -4.64 2.48 -0.46
C TYR A 412 -6.15 2.74 -0.64
N ARG A 413 -6.76 2.25 -1.73
CA ARG A 413 -8.22 2.30 -1.91
C ARG A 413 -8.93 1.48 -0.84
N LEU A 414 -8.48 0.25 -0.61
CA LEU A 414 -9.07 -0.67 0.37
C LEU A 414 -8.90 -0.27 1.83
N ALA A 415 -7.95 0.61 2.14
CA ALA A 415 -7.88 1.28 3.45
C ALA A 415 -9.13 2.15 3.76
N GLY A 416 -10.15 2.10 2.90
CA GLY A 416 -11.44 2.74 3.09
C GLY A 416 -11.38 4.23 2.79
N PHE A 417 -10.24 4.77 2.35
CA PHE A 417 -10.10 6.20 2.15
C PHE A 417 -11.06 6.75 1.12
N TRP A 418 -11.49 5.97 0.14
CA TRP A 418 -12.54 6.33 -0.81
C TRP A 418 -14.00 6.13 -0.31
N ALA A 419 -14.24 5.33 0.73
CA ALA A 419 -15.57 5.01 1.23
C ALA A 419 -16.03 5.98 2.34
N PHE A 420 -15.16 6.87 2.80
CA PHE A 420 -15.42 7.85 3.87
C PHE A 420 -15.22 9.32 3.44
N TYR A 421 -15.06 9.58 2.13
CA TYR A 421 -14.94 10.93 1.55
C TYR A 421 -16.05 11.24 0.56
#